data_AF-A0A3D4UIM3-F1
#
_entry.id   AF-A0A3D4UIM3-F1
#
_cell.length_a   1.000
_cell.length_b   1.000
_cell.length_c   1.000
_cell.angle_alpha   90.00
_cell.angle_beta   90.00
_cell.angle_gamma   90.00
#
_symmetry.space_group_name_H-M   'P 1'
#
loop_
_entity.id
_entity.type
_entity.pdbx_description
1 polymer ?
#
loop_
_entity_poly.entity_id
_entity_poly.type
_entity_poly.pdbx_seq_one_letter_code
_entity_poly.pdbx_strand_id
1 'polypeptide(L)' 'MTTILITGANRGLGLGMAKHAADRGFTVIGTARNPDSADELKSIA' A
#
# COMPACT_ATOMS: atom_id res chain seq x y z
N MET A 1 -2.66 -13.95 -10.78
CA MET A 1 -2.50 -13.22 -9.51
C MET A 1 -1.44 -12.16 -9.74
N THR A 2 -1.78 -10.88 -9.58
CA THR A 2 -0.88 -9.75 -9.89
C THR A 2 -0.27 -9.20 -8.61
N THR A 3 1.03 -9.00 -8.60
CA THR A 3 1.76 -8.38 -7.47
C THR A 3 2.33 -7.06 -7.91
N ILE A 4 2.15 -6.01 -7.09
CA ILE A 4 2.62 -4.66 -7.39
C ILE A 4 3.50 -4.11 -6.28
N LEU A 5 4.52 -3.33 -6.64
CA LEU A 5 5.36 -2.57 -5.72
C LEU A 5 4.96 -1.10 -5.79
N ILE A 6 4.56 -0.51 -4.67
CA ILE A 6 4.26 0.93 -4.56
C ILE A 6 5.24 1.56 -3.59
N THR A 7 6.04 2.51 -4.08
CA THR A 7 6.94 3.29 -3.24
C THR A 7 6.22 4.50 -2.65
N GLY A 8 6.43 4.78 -1.35
CA GLY A 8 5.75 5.88 -0.66
C GLY A 8 4.25 5.63 -0.46
N ALA A 9 3.87 4.39 -0.16
CA ALA A 9 2.48 3.95 -0.02
C ALA A 9 1.81 4.34 1.31
N ASN A 10 2.51 5.05 2.20
CA ASN A 10 2.03 5.31 3.56
C ASN A 10 1.06 6.49 3.70
N ARG A 11 0.93 7.35 2.69
CA ARG A 11 0.02 8.51 2.70
C ARG A 11 -0.28 9.03 1.29
N GLY A 12 -1.26 9.92 1.19
CA GLY A 12 -1.59 10.62 -0.06
C GLY A 12 -1.92 9.65 -1.20
N LEU A 13 -1.43 9.96 -2.41
CA LEU A 13 -1.70 9.15 -3.60
C LEU A 13 -1.18 7.71 -3.49
N GLY A 14 0.00 7.51 -2.89
CA GLY A 14 0.59 6.18 -2.71
C GLY A 14 -0.34 5.25 -1.93
N LEU A 15 -0.95 5.77 -0.86
CA LEU A 15 -1.91 5.02 -0.05
C LEU A 15 -3.22 4.76 -0.79
N GLY A 16 -3.71 5.76 -1.55
CA GLY A 16 -4.91 5.58 -2.39
C GLY A 16 -4.70 4.49 -3.45
N MET A 17 -3.54 4.46 -4.10
CA MET A 17 -3.18 3.41 -5.07
C MET A 17 -3.09 2.03 -4.40
N ALA A 18 -2.50 1.94 -3.20
CA ALA A 18 -2.41 0.69 -2.45
C ALA A 18 -3.80 0.14 -2.10
N LYS A 19 -4.69 0.98 -1.55
CA LYS A 19 -6.08 0.60 -1.23
C LYS A 19 -6.81 0.10 -2.48
N HIS A 20 -6.77 0.87 -3.56
CA HIS A 20 -7.45 0.52 -4.81
C HIS A 20 -6.93 -0.78 -5.45
N ALA A 21 -5.63 -1.06 -5.34
CA ALA A 21 -5.05 -2.30 -5.86
C ALA A 21 -5.43 -3.52 -5.02
N ALA A 22 -5.42 -3.38 -3.68
CA ALA A 22 -5.87 -4.42 -2.77
C ALA A 22 -7.35 -4.76 -2.99
N ASP A 23 -8.22 -3.75 -3.16
CA ASP A 23 -9.65 -3.94 -3.48
C ASP A 23 -9.87 -4.71 -4.80
N ARG A 24 -8.91 -4.65 -5.73
CA ARG A 24 -8.92 -5.40 -6.98
C ARG A 24 -8.36 -6.82 -6.86
N GLY A 25 -7.98 -7.23 -5.65
CA GLY A 25 -7.39 -8.55 -5.36
C GLY A 25 -5.92 -8.68 -5.75
N PHE A 26 -5.19 -7.56 -5.86
CA PHE A 26 -3.75 -7.60 -6.11
C PHE A 26 -2.98 -7.74 -4.81
N THR A 27 -1.84 -8.42 -4.86
CA THR A 27 -0.90 -8.42 -3.74
C THR A 27 -0.08 -7.12 -3.79
N VAL A 28 -0.16 -6.31 -2.74
CA VAL A 28 0.51 -5.01 -2.67
C VAL A 28 1.74 -5.10 -1.77
N ILE A 29 2.90 -4.77 -2.33
CA ILE A 29 4.13 -4.53 -1.58
C ILE A 29 4.29 -3.01 -1.47
N GLY A 30 3.95 -2.44 -0.31
CA GLY A 30 4.05 -1.00 -0.07
C GLY A 30 5.33 -0.63 0.67
N THR A 31 5.99 0.48 0.29
CA THR A 31 7.14 1.03 1.04
C THR A 31 6.79 2.33 1.74
N ALA A 32 7.42 2.57 2.87
CA ALA A 32 7.31 3.79 3.67
C ALA A 32 8.69 4.17 4.20
N ARG A 33 8.95 5.47 4.40
CA ARG A 33 10.22 5.93 5.02
C ARG A 33 10.35 5.48 6.48
N ASN A 34 9.22 5.48 7.21
CA ASN A 34 9.11 4.92 8.54
C ASN A 34 7.94 3.92 8.54
N PRO A 35 8.20 2.62 8.27
CA PRO A 35 7.17 1.58 8.24
C PRO A 35 6.39 1.47 9.54
N ASP A 36 7.01 1.76 10.68
CA ASP A 36 6.35 1.65 11.98
C ASP A 36 5.16 2.60 12.11
N SER A 37 5.28 3.79 11.51
CA SER A 37 4.22 4.81 11.47
C SER A 37 3.19 4.67 10.35
N ALA A 38 3.26 3.62 9.52
CA ALA A 38 2.40 3.45 8.34
C ALA A 38 1.11 2.67 8.68
N ASP A 39 0.39 3.09 9.72
CA ASP A 39 -0.75 2.34 10.28
C ASP A 39 -1.86 2.08 9.26
N GLU A 40 -2.20 3.08 8.44
CA GLU A 40 -3.19 2.92 7.38
C GLU A 40 -2.74 1.93 6.31
N LEU A 41 -1.46 1.91 5.95
CA LEU A 41 -0.91 1.00 4.95
C LEU A 41 -0.88 -0.45 5.47
N LYS A 42 -0.54 -0.63 6.75
CA LYS A 42 -0.56 -1.94 7.43
C LYS A 42 -1.97 -2.53 7.55
N SER A 43 -2.98 -1.67 7.55
CA SER A 43 -4.39 -2.06 7.68
C SER A 43 -5.02 -2.47 6.34
N ILE A 44 -4.27 -2.38 5.23
CA ILE A 44 -4.72 -2.82 3.91
C ILE A 44 -4.55 -4.34 3.83
N ALA A 45 -5.62 -5.02 3.41
CA ALA A 45 -5.73 -6.47 3.29
C ALA A 45 -4.83 -7.07 2.20
#